data_AF-A0A1M3H848-F1
#
_entry.id   AF-A0A1M3H848-F1
#
_cell.length_a   1.000
_cell.length_b   1.000
_cell.length_c   1.000
_cell.angle_alpha   90.00
_cell.angle_beta   90.00
_cell.angle_gamma   90.00
#
_symmetry.space_group_name_H-M   'P 1'
#
loop_
_entity.id
_entity.type
_entity.pdbx_description
1 polymer ?
#
loop_
_entity_poly.entity_id
_entity_poly.type
_entity_poly.pdbx_seq_one_letter_code
_entity_poly.pdbx_strand_id
1 'polypeptide(L)'
;MTTTIAVVSLFLTVTLSMGGGLYEILVIYPGWKHDVNPLTLRARLQSSGQILAAKRFWPIVSPAQILLSVINIPLAWNHAGGGQACWLAAAVAVFISRLITFSYFIPVMIRKIMQPENIEATRLRAIVKQWITLSPLRLVFEIFAWIMLVVALMHL
;
A
#
# COMPACT_ATOMS: atom_id res chain seq x y z
N MET A 1 -26.54 0.52 10.32
CA MET A 1 -26.28 -0.09 8.98
C MET A 1 -25.18 0.64 8.22
N THR A 2 -25.27 1.96 8.02
CA THR A 2 -24.25 2.77 7.31
C THR A 2 -22.85 2.68 7.94
N THR A 3 -22.77 2.71 9.28
CA THR A 3 -21.52 2.60 10.04
C THR A 3 -20.79 1.28 9.78
N THR A 4 -21.52 0.17 9.90
CA THR A 4 -21.01 -1.19 9.65
C THR A 4 -20.52 -1.32 8.21
N ILE A 5 -21.27 -0.82 7.23
CA ILE A 5 -20.87 -0.86 5.82
C ILE A 5 -19.57 -0.09 5.60
N ALA A 6 -19.43 1.11 6.19
CA ALA A 6 -18.23 1.93 6.06
C ALA A 6 -16.99 1.22 6.62
N VAL A 7 -17.10 0.67 7.84
CA VAL A 7 -16.00 -0.01 8.54
C VAL A 7 -15.63 -1.31 7.81
N VAL A 8 -16.61 -2.12 7.42
CA VAL A 8 -16.37 -3.38 6.68
C VAL A 8 -15.74 -3.10 5.32
N SER A 9 -16.18 -2.07 4.59
CA SER A 9 -15.60 -1.71 3.30
C SER A 9 -14.13 -1.29 3.44
N LEU A 10 -13.82 -0.48 4.46
CA LEU A 10 -12.44 -0.10 4.76
C LEU A 10 -11.62 -1.32 5.18
N PHE A 11 -12.17 -2.20 6.01
CA PHE A 11 -11.51 -3.43 6.46
C PHE A 11 -11.15 -4.37 5.31
N LEU A 12 -12.07 -4.63 4.39
CA LEU A 12 -11.84 -5.49 3.24
C LEU A 12 -10.75 -4.91 2.32
N THR A 13 -10.78 -3.60 2.07
CA THR A 13 -9.78 -2.96 1.19
C THR A 13 -8.39 -2.89 1.83
N VAL A 14 -8.30 -2.67 3.15
CA VAL A 14 -7.05 -2.79 3.91
C VAL A 14 -6.51 -4.22 3.85
N THR A 15 -7.38 -5.23 4.02
CA THR A 15 -6.99 -6.65 3.94
C THR A 15 -6.40 -6.99 2.57
N LEU A 16 -7.03 -6.52 1.48
CA LEU A 16 -6.54 -6.73 0.11
C LEU A 16 -5.18 -6.08 -0.14
N SER A 17 -5.00 -4.83 0.30
CA SER A 17 -3.71 -4.13 0.17
C SER A 17 -2.62 -4.79 1.01
N MET A 18 -2.94 -5.18 2.25
CA MET A 18 -1.99 -5.81 3.15
C MET A 18 -1.52 -7.15 2.58
N GLY A 19 -2.46 -7.98 2.11
CA GLY A 19 -2.17 -9.24 1.44
C GLY A 19 -1.36 -9.04 0.16
N GLY A 20 -1.74 -8.08 -0.68
CA GLY A 20 -1.00 -7.72 -1.89
C GLY A 20 0.43 -7.26 -1.60
N GLY A 21 0.62 -6.40 -0.60
CA GLY A 21 1.93 -5.90 -0.19
C GLY A 21 2.82 -6.99 0.41
N LEU A 22 2.25 -7.90 1.22
CA LEU A 22 2.97 -9.09 1.72
C LEU A 22 3.38 -10.00 0.55
N TYR A 23 2.48 -10.26 -0.39
CA TYR A 23 2.79 -11.04 -1.59
C TYR A 23 3.91 -10.40 -2.41
N GLU A 24 3.90 -9.07 -2.58
CA GLU A 24 4.99 -8.37 -3.26
C GLU A 24 6.34 -8.60 -2.56
N ILE A 25 6.41 -8.42 -1.26
CA ILE A 25 7.66 -8.52 -0.49
C ILE A 25 8.19 -9.96 -0.47
N LEU A 26 7.31 -10.94 -0.30
CA LEU A 26 7.67 -12.34 -0.12
C LEU A 26 7.89 -13.08 -1.44
N VAL A 27 7.13 -12.76 -2.48
CA VAL A 27 7.12 -13.53 -3.74
C VAL A 27 7.68 -12.72 -4.91
N ILE A 28 7.27 -11.46 -5.07
CA ILE A 28 7.67 -10.67 -6.25
C ILE A 28 9.09 -10.10 -6.10
N TYR A 29 9.41 -9.48 -4.96
CA TYR A 29 10.66 -8.76 -4.74
C TYR A 29 11.89 -9.65 -4.89
N PRO A 30 11.93 -10.90 -4.36
CA PRO A 30 13.05 -11.80 -4.57
C PRO A 30 13.45 -12.00 -6.04
N GLY A 31 12.49 -11.92 -6.97
CA GLY A 31 12.73 -12.07 -8.41
C GLY A 31 13.55 -10.95 -9.06
N TRP A 32 13.71 -9.80 -8.41
CA TRP A 32 14.41 -8.65 -8.99
C TRP A 32 15.28 -7.83 -8.02
N LYS A 33 15.13 -7.99 -6.69
CA LYS A 33 15.82 -7.15 -5.70
C LYS A 33 17.34 -7.37 -5.58
N HIS A 34 17.84 -8.55 -5.98
CA HIS A 34 19.24 -8.94 -5.78
C HIS A 34 20.16 -8.59 -6.95
N ASP A 35 19.62 -8.47 -8.17
CA ASP A 35 20.38 -8.15 -9.38
C ASP A 35 19.80 -6.90 -10.03
N VAL A 36 20.35 -5.75 -9.66
CA VAL A 36 19.92 -4.43 -10.09
C VAL A 36 20.88 -3.90 -11.14
N ASN A 37 20.62 -4.28 -12.40
CA ASN A 37 21.31 -3.80 -13.58
C ASN A 37 20.31 -3.13 -14.54
N PRO A 38 20.58 -1.90 -15.03
CA PRO A 38 19.69 -1.20 -15.94
C PRO A 38 19.21 -2.03 -17.15
N LEU A 39 20.09 -2.87 -17.71
CA LEU A 39 19.79 -3.64 -18.92
C LEU A 39 18.87 -4.85 -18.68
N THR A 40 18.85 -5.39 -17.46
CA THR A 40 18.13 -6.65 -17.15
C THR A 40 16.96 -6.44 -16.18
N LEU A 41 16.98 -5.37 -15.38
CA LEU A 41 16.00 -5.14 -14.33
C LEU A 41 14.57 -5.08 -14.86
N ARG A 42 14.34 -4.46 -16.02
CA ARG A 42 13.00 -4.37 -16.61
C ARG A 42 12.42 -5.75 -16.95
N ALA A 43 13.22 -6.62 -17.56
CA ALA A 43 12.81 -7.99 -17.86
C ALA A 43 12.51 -8.78 -16.57
N ARG A 44 13.34 -8.61 -15.53
CA ARG A 44 13.11 -9.22 -14.22
C ARG A 44 11.79 -8.74 -13.58
N LEU A 45 11.52 -7.43 -13.59
CA LEU A 45 10.26 -6.86 -13.09
C LEU A 45 9.02 -7.35 -13.87
N GLN A 46 9.16 -7.65 -15.16
CA GLN A 46 8.10 -8.26 -15.96
C GLN A 46 7.88 -9.71 -15.54
N SER A 47 8.96 -10.51 -15.49
CA SER A 47 8.90 -11.93 -15.16
C SER A 47 8.43 -12.20 -13.72
N SER A 48 8.72 -11.30 -12.77
CA SER A 48 8.25 -11.41 -11.39
C SER A 48 6.78 -11.04 -11.20
N GLY A 49 6.15 -10.44 -12.23
CA GLY A 49 4.78 -9.92 -12.14
C GLY A 49 4.66 -8.52 -11.53
N GLN A 50 5.76 -7.85 -11.14
CA GLN A 50 5.72 -6.50 -10.56
C GLN A 50 5.06 -5.49 -11.51
N ILE A 51 5.42 -5.53 -12.80
CA ILE A 51 4.82 -4.62 -13.81
C ILE A 51 3.33 -4.92 -14.00
N LEU A 52 2.93 -6.19 -13.94
CA LEU A 52 1.53 -6.58 -14.09
C LEU A 52 0.69 -6.10 -12.90
N ALA A 53 1.19 -6.31 -11.68
CA ALA A 53 0.54 -5.84 -10.45
C ALA A 53 0.40 -4.30 -10.44
N ALA A 54 1.46 -3.58 -10.80
CA ALA A 54 1.46 -2.12 -10.88
C ALA A 54 0.46 -1.56 -11.90
N LYS A 55 0.16 -2.31 -12.98
CA LYS A 55 -0.75 -1.88 -14.05
C LYS A 55 -2.19 -2.32 -13.87
N ARG A 56 -2.45 -3.45 -13.21
CA ARG A 56 -3.79 -4.06 -13.15
C ARG A 56 -4.42 -4.09 -11.76
N PHE A 57 -3.61 -4.29 -10.73
CA PHE A 57 -4.12 -4.45 -9.37
C PHE A 57 -4.13 -3.11 -8.61
N TRP A 58 -2.96 -2.49 -8.49
CA TRP A 58 -2.79 -1.28 -7.68
C TRP A 58 -3.56 -0.04 -8.15
N PRO A 59 -3.79 0.18 -9.47
CA PRO A 59 -4.62 1.30 -9.93
C PRO A 59 -6.10 1.19 -9.52
N ILE A 60 -6.57 0.02 -9.12
CA ILE A 60 -7.94 -0.18 -8.63
C ILE A 60 -7.95 -0.09 -7.09
N VAL A 61 -7.03 -0.81 -6.43
CA VAL A 61 -7.03 -0.92 -4.97
C VAL A 61 -6.61 0.38 -4.28
N SER A 62 -5.54 1.04 -4.75
CA SER A 62 -4.99 2.23 -4.07
C SER A 62 -5.96 3.42 -4.07
N PRO A 63 -6.63 3.76 -5.19
CA PRO A 63 -7.63 4.83 -5.21
C PRO A 63 -8.86 4.51 -4.35
N ALA A 64 -9.35 3.27 -4.38
CA ALA A 64 -10.47 2.86 -3.55
C ALA A 64 -10.16 3.05 -2.05
N GLN A 65 -8.96 2.66 -1.62
CA GLN A 65 -8.54 2.83 -0.23
C GLN A 65 -8.43 4.29 0.21
N ILE A 66 -7.85 5.18 -0.61
CA ILE A 66 -7.73 6.59 -0.20
C ILE A 66 -9.12 7.23 -0.12
N LEU A 67 -10.00 6.96 -1.08
CA LEU A 67 -11.39 7.46 -1.04
C LEU A 67 -12.13 6.95 0.18
N LEU A 68 -12.05 5.64 0.47
CA LEU A 68 -12.67 5.06 1.65
C LEU A 68 -12.08 5.65 2.93
N SER A 69 -10.76 5.88 3.02
CA SER A 69 -10.16 6.50 4.20
C SER A 69 -10.67 7.93 4.43
N VAL A 70 -10.77 8.74 3.38
CA VAL A 70 -11.28 10.11 3.43
C VAL A 70 -12.76 10.14 3.81
N ILE A 71 -13.57 9.20 3.32
CA ILE A 71 -14.99 9.08 3.70
C ILE A 71 -15.14 8.57 5.14
N ASN A 72 -14.30 7.63 5.57
CA ASN A 72 -14.39 7.04 6.89
C ASN A 72 -13.95 7.99 8.01
N ILE A 73 -13.01 8.91 7.78
CA ILE A 73 -12.57 9.89 8.80
C ILE A 73 -13.75 10.71 9.37
N PRO A 74 -14.57 11.43 8.58
CA PRO A 74 -15.69 12.20 9.12
C PRO A 74 -16.80 11.29 9.66
N LEU A 75 -17.02 10.10 9.09
CA LEU A 75 -18.01 9.15 9.61
C LEU A 75 -17.61 8.63 11.00
N ALA A 76 -16.33 8.31 11.18
CA ALA A 76 -15.77 7.91 12.47
C ALA A 76 -15.79 9.06 13.47
N TRP A 77 -15.44 10.28 13.04
CA TRP A 77 -15.45 11.45 13.90
C TRP A 77 -16.83 11.72 14.52
N ASN A 78 -17.89 11.54 13.74
CA ASN A 78 -19.27 11.78 14.18
C ASN A 78 -19.94 10.58 14.89
N HIS A 79 -19.22 9.46 15.06
CA HIS A 79 -19.77 8.27 15.70
C HIS A 79 -19.67 8.36 17.23
N ALA A 80 -20.76 8.07 17.94
CA ALA A 80 -20.82 8.17 19.41
C ALA A 80 -20.65 6.82 20.16
N GLY A 81 -20.13 5.78 19.51
CA GLY A 81 -19.97 4.44 20.08
C GLY A 81 -18.55 4.11 20.55
N GLY A 82 -18.40 3.01 21.30
CA GLY A 82 -17.12 2.58 21.88
C GLY A 82 -16.01 2.31 20.85
N GLY A 83 -16.38 1.95 19.61
CA GLY A 83 -15.44 1.73 18.50
C GLY A 83 -14.92 3.01 17.83
N GLN A 84 -15.39 4.21 18.20
CA GLN A 84 -15.08 5.47 17.53
C GLN A 84 -13.57 5.72 17.37
N ALA A 85 -12.82 5.67 18.48
CA ALA A 85 -11.40 5.99 18.48
C ALA A 85 -10.59 5.02 17.62
N CYS A 86 -10.90 3.72 17.69
CA CYS A 86 -10.22 2.70 16.90
C CYS A 86 -10.54 2.86 15.41
N TRP A 87 -11.80 3.11 15.06
CA TRP A 87 -12.21 3.35 13.68
C TRP A 87 -11.52 4.59 13.10
N LEU A 88 -11.49 5.70 13.83
CA LEU A 88 -10.82 6.92 13.41
C LEU A 88 -9.31 6.72 13.25
N ALA A 89 -8.66 6.06 14.21
CA ALA A 89 -7.23 5.75 14.15
C ALA A 89 -6.89 4.90 12.91
N ALA A 90 -7.73 3.90 12.60
CA ALA A 90 -7.57 3.10 11.39
C ALA A 90 -7.70 3.94 10.11
N ALA A 91 -8.75 4.75 10.01
CA ALA A 91 -9.00 5.57 8.82
C ALA A 91 -7.85 6.56 8.57
N VAL A 92 -7.34 7.20 9.62
CA VAL A 92 -6.17 8.08 9.54
C VAL A 92 -4.89 7.32 9.16
N ALA A 93 -4.65 6.14 9.73
CA ALA A 93 -3.49 5.33 9.38
C ALA A 93 -3.50 4.90 7.90
N VAL A 94 -4.66 4.49 7.38
CA VAL A 94 -4.82 4.18 5.95
C VAL A 94 -4.57 5.42 5.10
N PHE A 95 -5.15 6.57 5.48
CA PHE A 95 -4.96 7.83 4.76
C PHE A 95 -3.47 8.20 4.66
N ILE A 96 -2.73 8.16 5.78
CA ILE A 96 -1.29 8.45 5.81
C ILE A 96 -0.52 7.45 4.93
N SER A 97 -0.82 6.15 5.05
CA SER A 97 -0.18 5.12 4.21
C SER A 97 -0.41 5.35 2.71
N ARG A 98 -1.62 5.76 2.32
CA ARG A 98 -1.94 6.09 0.93
C ARG A 98 -1.26 7.39 0.50
N LEU A 99 -1.21 8.41 1.34
CA LEU A 99 -0.51 9.67 1.03
C LEU A 99 0.98 9.41 0.75
N ILE A 100 1.64 8.59 1.57
CA ILE A 100 3.02 8.15 1.36
C ILE A 100 3.15 7.36 0.05
N THR A 101 2.19 6.47 -0.23
CA THR A 101 2.20 5.65 -1.44
C THR A 101 2.06 6.48 -2.72
N PHE A 102 1.14 7.45 -2.75
CA PHE A 102 0.94 8.33 -3.91
C PHE A 102 2.05 9.36 -4.08
N SER A 103 2.63 9.86 -2.99
CA SER A 103 3.69 10.88 -3.05
C SER A 103 5.07 10.30 -3.41
N TYR A 104 5.41 9.10 -2.92
CA TYR A 104 6.73 8.50 -3.11
C TYR A 104 6.69 7.21 -3.93
N PHE A 105 5.94 6.20 -3.47
CA PHE A 105 6.08 4.84 -4.02
C PHE A 105 5.58 4.73 -5.47
N ILE A 106 4.38 5.21 -5.78
CA ILE A 106 3.87 5.13 -7.16
C ILE A 106 4.78 5.89 -8.15
N PRO A 107 5.19 7.15 -7.88
CA PRO A 107 6.10 7.88 -8.76
C PRO A 107 7.46 7.20 -8.93
N VAL A 108 8.07 6.70 -7.85
CA VAL A 108 9.38 6.04 -7.90
C VAL A 108 9.31 4.72 -8.68
N MET A 109 8.26 3.91 -8.49
CA MET A 109 8.08 2.68 -9.25
C MET A 109 7.95 2.97 -10.75
N ILE A 110 7.01 3.83 -11.13
CA ILE A 110 6.68 4.07 -12.55
C ILE A 110 7.78 4.81 -13.29
N ARG A 111 8.33 5.87 -12.69
CA ARG A 111 9.27 6.77 -13.38
C ARG A 111 10.72 6.34 -13.26
N LYS A 112 11.07 5.51 -12.26
CA LYS A 112 12.46 5.14 -11.99
C LYS A 112 12.70 3.64 -12.12
N ILE A 113 12.01 2.83 -11.34
CA ILE A 113 12.29 1.39 -11.26
C ILE A 113 11.82 0.65 -12.54
N MET A 114 10.66 1.03 -13.09
CA MET A 114 10.11 0.45 -14.33
C MET A 114 10.72 1.01 -15.62
N GLN A 115 11.57 2.05 -15.52
CA GLN A 115 12.29 2.65 -16.65
C GLN A 115 13.80 2.70 -16.36
N PRO A 116 14.42 1.55 -16.05
CA PRO A 116 15.76 1.54 -15.48
C PRO A 116 16.85 1.96 -16.47
N GLU A 117 16.65 1.74 -17.76
CA GLU A 117 17.50 2.22 -18.86
C GLU A 117 17.77 3.74 -18.88
N ASN A 118 16.89 4.56 -18.29
CA ASN A 118 17.06 6.01 -18.22
C ASN A 118 17.87 6.49 -17.00
N ILE A 119 18.37 5.57 -16.17
CA ILE A 119 19.03 5.88 -14.89
C ILE A 119 20.40 5.21 -14.84
N GLU A 120 21.41 5.99 -14.45
CA GLU A 120 22.75 5.48 -14.19
C GLU A 120 22.73 4.33 -13.16
N ALA A 121 23.48 3.26 -13.43
CA ALA A 121 23.43 2.01 -12.67
C ALA A 121 23.64 2.19 -11.15
N THR A 122 24.58 3.05 -10.74
CA THR A 122 24.87 3.32 -9.33
C THR A 122 23.68 3.98 -8.64
N ARG A 123 23.06 4.97 -9.30
CA ARG A 123 21.87 5.66 -8.81
C ARG A 123 20.66 4.74 -8.75
N LEU A 124 20.48 3.88 -9.76
CA LEU A 124 19.40 2.90 -9.80
C LEU A 124 19.48 1.92 -8.62
N ARG A 125 20.69 1.41 -8.31
CA ARG A 125 20.93 0.57 -7.13
C ARG A 125 20.54 1.26 -5.83
N ALA A 126 20.90 2.52 -5.65
CA ALA A 126 20.53 3.29 -4.47
C ALA A 126 19.00 3.48 -4.36
N ILE A 127 18.32 3.80 -5.47
CA ILE A 127 16.86 3.94 -5.51
C ILE A 127 16.17 2.62 -5.14
N VAL A 128 16.61 1.50 -5.74
CA VAL A 128 16.05 0.18 -5.45
C VAL A 128 16.31 -0.22 -4.00
N LYS A 129 17.52 0.02 -3.48
CA LYS A 129 17.85 -0.24 -2.07
C LYS A 129 16.94 0.55 -1.13
N GLN A 130 16.72 1.82 -1.40
CA GLN A 130 15.81 2.65 -0.62
C GLN A 130 14.36 2.12 -0.70
N TRP A 131 13.89 1.78 -1.91
CA TRP A 131 12.57 1.19 -2.12
C TRP A 131 12.34 -0.06 -1.28
N ILE A 132 13.23 -1.05 -1.38
CA ILE A 132 13.07 -2.34 -0.67
C ILE A 132 13.17 -2.18 0.85
N THR A 133 13.85 -1.13 1.33
CA THR A 133 13.97 -0.83 2.76
C THR A 133 12.71 -0.14 3.29
N LEU A 134 12.16 0.81 2.53
CA LEU A 134 11.01 1.60 2.97
C LEU A 134 9.66 0.90 2.69
N SER A 135 9.56 0.08 1.64
CA SER A 135 8.30 -0.55 1.25
C SER A 135 7.66 -1.37 2.37
N PRO A 136 8.39 -2.19 3.14
CA PRO A 136 7.84 -2.92 4.29
C PRO A 136 7.25 -2.01 5.38
N LEU A 137 7.78 -0.79 5.56
CA LEU A 137 7.26 0.14 6.57
C LEU A 137 5.81 0.57 6.28
N ARG A 138 5.37 0.51 5.02
CA ARG A 138 3.96 0.76 4.68
C ARG A 138 3.03 -0.30 5.26
N LEU A 139 3.47 -1.56 5.32
CA LEU A 139 2.67 -2.63 5.91
C LEU A 139 2.44 -2.44 7.40
N VAL A 140 3.33 -1.73 8.10
CA VAL A 140 3.13 -1.41 9.53
C VAL A 140 1.85 -0.61 9.72
N PHE A 141 1.62 0.41 8.88
CA PHE A 141 0.38 1.21 8.92
C PHE A 141 -0.84 0.37 8.53
N GLU A 142 -0.70 -0.53 7.55
CA GLU A 142 -1.82 -1.38 7.10
C GLU A 142 -2.19 -2.42 8.16
N ILE A 143 -1.22 -3.07 8.80
CA ILE A 143 -1.44 -4.01 9.91
C ILE A 143 -2.06 -3.29 11.10
N PHE A 144 -1.52 -2.12 11.46
CA PHE A 144 -2.09 -1.30 12.53
C PHE A 144 -3.56 -0.93 12.24
N ALA A 145 -3.85 -0.42 11.04
CA ALA A 145 -5.21 -0.11 10.64
C ALA A 145 -6.12 -1.35 10.65
N TRP A 146 -5.62 -2.50 10.18
CA TRP A 146 -6.35 -3.76 10.18
C TRP A 146 -6.75 -4.18 11.60
N ILE A 147 -5.82 -4.14 12.56
CA ILE A 147 -6.09 -4.45 13.98
C ILE A 147 -7.13 -3.48 14.55
N MET A 148 -6.95 -2.18 14.32
CA MET A 148 -7.88 -1.16 14.80
C MET A 148 -9.29 -1.32 14.21
N LEU A 149 -9.43 -1.78 12.97
CA LEU A 149 -10.73 -2.07 12.36
C LEU A 149 -11.38 -3.31 12.96
N VAL A 150 -10.62 -4.36 13.27
CA VAL A 150 -11.14 -5.52 14.00
C VAL A 150 -11.67 -5.10 15.37
N VAL A 151 -10.90 -4.29 16.11
CA VAL A 151 -11.33 -3.76 17.41
C VAL A 151 -12.56 -2.88 17.28
N ALA A 152 -12.60 -1.99 16.28
CA ALA A 152 -13.78 -1.17 16.02
C ALA A 152 -15.03 -2.03 15.75
N LEU A 153 -14.91 -3.11 14.95
CA LEU A 153 -16.01 -4.04 14.65
C LEU A 153 -16.53 -4.79 15.89
N MET A 154 -15.68 -5.06 16.87
CA MET A 154 -16.11 -5.68 18.14
C MET A 154 -16.86 -4.71 19.06
N HIS A 155 -16.77 -3.40 18.82
CA HIS A 155 -17.34 -2.35 19.66
C HIS A 155 -18.34 -1.45 18.90
N LEU A 156 -18.84 -1.92 17.76
CA LEU A 156 -19.76 -1.23 16.86
C LEU A 156 -21.23 -1.56 17.13
#